data_AF-A0A953XNU3-F1
#
_entry.id   AF-A0A953XNU3-F1
#
_cell.length_a   1.000
_cell.length_b   1.000
_cell.length_c   1.000
_cell.angle_alpha   90.00
_cell.angle_beta   90.00
_cell.angle_gamma   90.00
#
_symmetry.space_group_name_H-M   'P 1'
#
loop_
_entity.id
_entity.type
_entity.pdbx_description
1 polymer ?
#
loop_
_entity_poly.entity_id
_entity_poly.type
_entity_poly.pdbx_seq_one_letter_code
_entity_poly.pdbx_strand_id
1 'polypeptide(L)' 'MTPPPPKEVQITLRIPSELARMLDDQAEATRTNRSWVIRDAIHKYFENQRRDDARNEEAAQND' A
#
# COMPACT_ATOMS: atom_id res chain seq x y z
N MET A 1 -18.56 -25.24 -11.28
CA MET A 1 -17.21 -24.68 -11.51
C MET A 1 -17.27 -23.19 -11.27
N THR A 2 -16.61 -22.68 -10.25
CA THR A 2 -16.49 -21.24 -9.99
C THR A 2 -15.44 -20.68 -10.94
N PRO A 3 -15.73 -19.63 -11.71
CA PRO A 3 -14.72 -19.02 -12.57
C PRO A 3 -13.56 -18.49 -11.73
N PRO A 4 -12.31 -18.53 -12.25
CA PRO A 4 -11.18 -17.94 -11.55
C PRO A 4 -11.46 -16.45 -11.32
N PRO A 5 -11.04 -15.90 -10.18
CA PRO A 5 -11.25 -14.48 -9.91
C PRO A 5 -10.62 -13.63 -11.01
N PRO A 6 -11.22 -12.49 -11.34
CA PRO A 6 -10.69 -11.60 -12.37
C PRO A 6 -9.25 -11.22 -12.05
N LYS A 7 -8.38 -11.26 -13.07
CA LYS A 7 -6.94 -10.96 -12.93
C LYS A 7 -6.68 -9.52 -12.45
N GLU A 8 -7.62 -8.62 -12.71
CA GLU A 8 -7.55 -7.23 -12.29
C GLU A 8 -8.90 -6.79 -11.73
N VAL A 9 -8.86 -6.12 -10.58
CA VAL A 9 -10.03 -5.52 -9.93
C VAL A 9 -9.85 -4.01 -9.96
N GLN A 10 -10.85 -3.29 -10.45
CA GLN A 10 -10.88 -1.84 -10.38
C GLN A 10 -11.43 -1.39 -9.02
N ILE A 11 -10.73 -0.50 -8.35
CA ILE A 11 -11.10 0.03 -7.04
C ILE A 11 -11.35 1.53 -7.17
N THR A 12 -12.47 1.99 -6.61
CA THR A 12 -12.77 3.42 -6.48
C THR A 12 -12.57 3.83 -5.03
N LEU A 13 -11.79 4.90 -4.82
CA LEU A 13 -11.45 5.41 -3.50
C LEU A 13 -11.96 6.84 -3.34
N ARG A 14 -12.39 7.20 -2.12
CA ARG A 14 -12.65 8.58 -1.73
C ARG A 14 -11.54 9.00 -0.78
N ILE A 15 -10.77 10.01 -1.16
CA ILE A 15 -9.64 10.53 -0.41
C ILE A 15 -9.66 12.07 -0.43
N PRO A 16 -9.02 12.75 0.53
CA PRO A 16 -8.82 14.19 0.47
C PRO A 16 -8.13 14.61 -0.83
N SER A 17 -8.51 15.77 -1.36
CA SER A 17 -7.96 16.30 -2.62
C SER A 17 -6.45 16.50 -2.56
N GLU A 18 -5.94 16.93 -1.42
CA GLU A 18 -4.50 17.09 -1.20
C GLU A 18 -3.74 15.76 -1.33
N LEU A 19 -4.27 14.68 -0.76
CA LEU A 19 -3.68 13.36 -0.89
C LEU A 19 -3.72 12.88 -2.35
N ALA A 20 -4.82 13.14 -3.06
CA ALA A 20 -4.90 12.82 -4.49
C ALA A 20 -3.80 13.54 -5.29
N ARG A 21 -3.55 14.82 -4.99
CA ARG A 21 -2.46 15.59 -5.63
C ARG A 21 -1.09 15.03 -5.30
N MET A 22 -0.82 14.71 -4.03
CA MET A 22 0.46 14.10 -3.64
C MET A 22 0.74 12.77 -4.37
N LEU A 23 -0.30 11.96 -4.59
CA LEU A 23 -0.18 10.72 -5.35
C LEU A 23 0.13 10.97 -6.83
N ASP A 24 -0.41 12.06 -7.41
CA ASP A 24 -0.12 12.47 -8.78
C ASP A 24 1.31 13.00 -8.94
N ASP A 25 1.74 13.88 -8.03
CA ASP A 25 3.11 14.42 -8.03
C ASP A 25 4.14 13.28 -7.92
N GLN A 26 3.88 12.28 -7.06
CA GLN A 26 4.74 11.11 -6.93
C GLN A 26 4.73 10.23 -8.18
N ALA A 27 3.56 10.04 -8.80
CA ALA A 27 3.45 9.28 -10.03
C ALA A 27 4.24 9.93 -11.18
N GLU A 28 4.19 11.26 -11.28
CA GLU A 28 4.98 12.03 -12.23
C GLU A 28 6.48 11.90 -11.96
N ALA A 29 6.91 12.13 -10.71
CA ALA A 29 8.31 12.05 -10.31
C ALA A 29 8.95 10.67 -10.59
N THR A 30 8.16 9.61 -10.47
CA THR A 30 8.61 8.22 -10.69
C THR A 30 8.28 7.69 -12.09
N ARG A 31 7.71 8.53 -12.98
CA ARG A 31 7.29 8.16 -14.35
C ARG A 31 6.41 6.91 -14.39
N THR A 32 5.45 6.84 -13.47
CA THR A 32 4.50 5.74 -13.34
C THR A 32 3.07 6.28 -13.27
N ASN A 33 2.11 5.49 -12.80
CA ASN A 33 0.72 5.89 -12.61
C ASN A 33 0.28 5.83 -11.14
N ARG A 34 -0.81 6.54 -10.82
CA ARG A 34 -1.38 6.60 -9.47
C ARG A 34 -1.66 5.22 -8.87
N SER A 35 -2.18 4.28 -9.66
CA SER A 35 -2.46 2.92 -9.19
C SER A 35 -1.20 2.17 -8.76
N TRP A 36 -0.08 2.39 -9.46
CA TRP A 36 1.21 1.82 -9.06
C TRP A 36 1.69 2.42 -7.74
N VAL A 37 1.63 3.74 -7.58
CA VAL A 37 2.03 4.43 -6.33
C VAL A 37 1.21 3.92 -5.14
N ILE A 38 -0.11 3.78 -5.31
CA ILE A 38 -0.99 3.24 -4.26
C ILE A 38 -0.61 1.80 -3.90
N ARG A 39 -0.34 0.93 -4.88
CA ARG A 39 0.07 -0.46 -4.61
C ARG A 39 1.39 -0.53 -3.86
N ASP A 40 2.37 0.27 -4.26
CA ASP A 40 3.68 0.35 -3.60
C ASP A 40 3.53 0.85 -2.14
N ALA A 41 2.71 1.88 -1.91
CA ALA A 41 2.43 2.37 -0.57
C ALA A 41 1.76 1.31 0.32
N ILE A 42 0.80 0.55 -0.21
CA ILE A 42 0.13 -0.55 0.52
C ILE A 42 1.13 -1.66 0.86
N HIS A 43 2.00 -2.06 -0.09
CA HIS A 43 3.03 -3.06 0.18
C HIS A 43 3.98 -2.61 1.30
N LYS A 44 4.47 -1.37 1.23
CA LYS A 44 5.35 -0.80 2.25
C LYS A 44 4.68 -0.70 3.62
N TYR A 45 3.39 -0.38 3.66
CA TYR A 45 2.61 -0.39 4.90
C TYR A 45 2.61 -1.77 5.57
N PHE A 46 2.32 -2.84 4.83
CA PHE A 46 2.33 -4.20 5.37
C PHE A 46 3.74 -4.70 5.73
N GLU A 47 4.78 -4.28 5.01
CA GLU A 47 6.16 -4.59 5.39
C GLU A 47 6.57 -3.91 6.70
N ASN A 48 6.20 -2.64 6.88
CA ASN A 48 6.49 -1.92 8.12
C ASN A 48 5.71 -2.52 9.30
N GLN A 49 4.43 -2.84 9.12
CA GLN A 49 3.63 -3.48 10.16
C GLN A 49 4.25 -4.80 10.64
N ARG A 50 4.67 -5.67 9.71
CA ARG A 50 5.34 -6.94 10.07
C ARG A 50 6.66 -6.72 10.82
N ARG A 51 7.40 -5.67 10.50
CA ARG A 51 8.65 -5.32 11.20
C ARG A 51 8.37 -4.83 12.61
N ASP A 52 7.32 -4.03 12.78
CA ASP A 52 6.92 -3.52 14.09
C ASP A 52 6.42 -4.65 15.00
N ASP A 53 5.63 -5.57 14.45
CA ASP A 53 5.16 -6.76 15.17
C ASP A 53 6.35 -7.62 15.65
N ALA A 54 7.32 -7.91 14.76
CA ALA A 54 8.52 -8.67 15.11
C ALA A 54 9.35 -8.00 16.22
N ARG A 55 9.50 -6.67 16.18
CA ARG A 55 10.22 -5.91 17.23
C ARG A 55 9.51 -5.98 18.57
N ASN A 56 8.19 -5.92 18.58
CA ASN A 56 7.40 -6.00 19.80
C ASN A 56 7.48 -7.41 20.42
N GLU A 57 7.51 -8.46 19.60
CA GLU A 57 7.72 -9.84 20.07
C GLU A 57 9.13 -10.05 20.65
N GLU A 58 10.17 -9.48 20.03
CA GLU A 58 11.54 -9.50 20.55
C GLU A 58 11.65 -8.75 21.89
N ALA A 59 10.98 -7.60 22.02
CA ALA A 59 10.96 -6.85 23.28
C ALA A 59 10.27 -7.64 24.40
N ALA A 60 9.13 -8.28 24.10
CA ALA A 60 8.35 -9.06 25.07
C ALA A 60 9.03 -10.37 25.53
N GLN A 61 10.02 -10.87 24.78
CA GLN A 61 10.80 -12.07 25.16
C GLN A 61 12.04 -11.75 26.01
N ASN A 62 12.44 -10.48 26.07
CA ASN A 62 13.63 -10.03 26.81
C ASN A 62 13.30 -9.34 28.14
N ASP A 63 12.01 -9.23 28.47
CA ASP A 63 11.47 -8.82 29.79
C ASP A 63 11.05 -10.05 30.62
#